data_AF-A0AAD2GEI8-F1
#
_entry.id   AF-A0AAD2GEI8-F1
#
_cell.length_a   1.000
_cell.length_b   1.000
_cell.length_c   1.000
_cell.angle_alpha   90.00
_cell.angle_beta   90.00
_cell.angle_gamma   90.00
#
_symmetry.space_group_name_H-M   'P 1'
#
loop_
_entity.id
_entity.type
_entity.pdbx_description
1 polymer ?
#
loop_
_entity_poly.entity_id
_entity_poly.type
_entity_poly.pdbx_seq_one_letter_code
_entity_poly.pdbx_strand_id
1 'polypeptide(L)'
;MVKSIRDGKSIDFNAITPTLNAPTQTEAFARETEMTQNKILYSEKLNENMRRSAYFETNKRTVKSNIMLKFVTKAMDIKLRGEADFTTTLEDPIELLKRIERFMKKSADAEYDFLDFWEANQKFFAMKQGTTENLMHF
;
A
#
# COMPACT_ATOMS: atom_id res chain seq x y z
N MET A 1 4.38 -7.15 7.21
CA MET A 1 3.41 -6.16 6.67
C MET A 1 2.87 -5.21 7.71
N VAL A 2 2.23 -5.65 8.81
CA VAL A 2 1.64 -4.74 9.82
C VAL A 2 2.62 -3.68 10.32
N LYS A 3 3.85 -4.09 10.66
CA LYS A 3 4.92 -3.17 11.06
C LYS A 3 5.27 -2.16 9.96
N SER A 4 5.41 -2.61 8.71
CA SER A 4 5.73 -1.74 7.56
C SER A 4 4.66 -0.68 7.29
N ILE A 5 3.38 -1.04 7.46
CA ILE A 5 2.25 -0.10 7.32
C ILE A 5 2.30 0.94 8.46
N ARG A 6 2.52 0.49 9.70
CA ARG A 6 2.63 1.38 10.86
C ARG A 6 3.78 2.36 10.73
N ASP A 7 4.94 1.88 10.31
CA ASP A 7 6.17 2.67 10.20
C ASP A 7 6.22 3.48 8.88
N GLY A 8 5.26 3.27 7.97
CA GLY A 8 5.21 3.89 6.64
C GLY A 8 6.41 3.56 5.75
N LYS A 9 7.12 2.47 6.05
CA LYS A 9 8.37 2.06 5.40
C LYS A 9 8.38 0.56 5.12
N SER A 10 8.71 0.18 3.89
CA SER A 10 8.86 -1.21 3.51
C SER A 10 10.07 -1.82 4.23
N ILE A 11 9.94 -3.06 4.70
CA ILE A 11 11.04 -3.78 5.34
C ILE A 11 11.86 -4.42 4.23
N ASP A 12 13.16 -4.13 4.21
CA ASP A 12 14.11 -4.83 3.34
C ASP A 12 14.62 -6.09 4.04
N PHE A 13 14.25 -7.25 3.52
CA PHE A 13 14.66 -8.55 4.05
C PHE A 13 16.09 -8.94 3.62
N ASN A 14 16.65 -8.30 2.61
CA ASN A 14 18.04 -8.54 2.19
C ASN A 14 19.02 -7.95 3.21
N ALA A 15 18.71 -6.76 3.73
CA ALA A 15 19.49 -6.12 4.80
C ALA A 15 19.48 -6.90 6.13
N ILE A 16 18.49 -7.78 6.35
CA ILE A 16 18.31 -8.56 7.60
C ILE A 16 18.78 -10.01 7.42
N THR A 17 19.49 -10.31 6.32
CA THR A 17 19.96 -11.67 6.04
C THR A 17 20.87 -12.16 7.19
N PRO A 18 20.61 -13.35 7.77
CA PRO A 18 21.45 -13.92 8.80
C PRO A 18 22.90 -14.06 8.32
N THR A 19 23.86 -13.98 9.24
CA THR A 19 25.28 -14.24 8.98
C THR A 19 25.74 -15.46 9.76
N LEU A 20 26.73 -16.17 9.24
CA LEU A 20 27.33 -17.31 9.93
C LEU A 20 28.29 -16.79 11.01
N ASN A 21 28.06 -17.19 12.26
CA ASN A 21 28.93 -16.83 13.36
C ASN A 21 30.24 -17.62 13.31
N ALA A 22 31.36 -16.91 13.49
CA ALA A 22 32.65 -17.55 13.69
C ALA A 22 32.67 -18.29 15.03
N PRO A 23 33.33 -19.46 15.11
CA PRO A 23 33.49 -20.18 16.36
C PRO A 23 34.37 -19.38 17.33
N THR A 24 33.98 -19.37 18.59
CA THR A 24 34.70 -18.68 19.68
C THR A 24 35.69 -19.60 20.38
N GLN A 25 35.51 -20.91 20.29
CA GLN A 25 36.35 -21.91 20.96
C GLN A 25 37.73 -22.03 20.31
N THR A 26 38.75 -22.22 21.16
CA THR A 26 40.17 -22.36 20.75
C THR A 26 40.57 -23.82 20.59
N GLU A 27 39.99 -24.74 21.38
CA GLU A 27 40.24 -26.18 21.29
C GLU A 27 39.65 -26.77 20.01
N ALA A 28 40.42 -27.62 19.30
CA ALA A 28 40.06 -28.11 17.97
C ALA A 28 38.72 -28.88 17.93
N PHE A 29 38.48 -29.78 18.89
CA PHE A 29 37.26 -30.57 18.96
C PHE A 29 36.02 -29.74 19.34
N ALA A 30 36.17 -28.85 20.33
CA ALA A 30 35.10 -27.93 20.74
C ALA A 30 34.75 -26.94 19.61
N ARG A 31 35.75 -26.47 18.87
CA ARG A 31 35.58 -25.59 17.71
C ARG A 31 34.81 -26.26 16.57
N GLU A 32 35.10 -27.52 16.25
CA GLU A 32 34.39 -28.25 15.20
C GLU A 32 32.92 -28.49 15.56
N THR A 33 32.67 -28.81 16.83
CA THR A 33 31.30 -28.98 17.36
C THR A 33 30.53 -27.67 17.30
N GLU A 34 31.12 -26.56 17.77
CA GLU A 34 30.52 -25.21 17.71
C GLU A 34 30.27 -24.75 16.27
N MET A 35 31.21 -25.00 15.35
CA MET A 35 31.02 -24.70 13.93
C MET A 35 29.84 -25.46 13.34
N THR A 36 29.66 -26.72 13.71
CA THR A 36 28.54 -27.54 13.24
C THR A 36 27.21 -27.00 13.75
N GLN A 37 27.15 -26.64 15.04
CA GLN A 37 25.97 -25.99 15.63
C GLN A 37 25.66 -24.65 14.97
N ASN A 38 26.67 -23.80 14.74
CA ASN A 38 26.51 -22.51 14.08
C ASN A 38 25.99 -22.65 12.64
N LYS A 39 26.46 -23.67 11.90
CA LYS A 39 25.95 -23.98 10.54
C LYS A 39 24.48 -24.37 10.55
N ILE A 40 24.06 -25.20 11.51
CA ILE A 40 22.66 -25.62 11.64
C ILE A 40 21.77 -24.42 11.98
N LEU A 41 22.17 -23.62 12.98
CA LEU A 41 21.42 -22.42 13.36
C LEU A 41 21.34 -21.39 12.23
N TYR A 42 22.42 -21.24 11.47
CA TYR A 42 22.45 -20.36 10.31
C TYR A 42 21.47 -20.82 9.23
N SER A 43 21.46 -22.12 8.89
CA SER A 43 20.58 -22.65 7.85
C SER A 43 19.10 -22.51 8.24
N GLU A 44 18.75 -22.76 9.50
CA GLU A 44 17.40 -22.58 10.02
C GLU A 44 16.97 -21.11 9.95
N LYS A 45 17.82 -20.18 10.43
CA LYS A 45 17.55 -18.74 10.36
C LYS A 45 17.41 -18.26 8.92
N LEU A 46 18.23 -18.77 8.00
CA LEU A 46 18.15 -18.44 6.58
C LEU A 46 16.82 -18.91 5.99
N ASN A 47 16.42 -20.14 6.27
CA ASN A 47 15.13 -20.70 5.84
C ASN A 47 13.95 -19.88 6.36
N GLU A 48 13.99 -19.49 7.63
CA GLU A 48 12.96 -18.63 8.22
C GLU A 48 12.94 -17.23 7.59
N ASN A 49 14.10 -16.63 7.30
CA ASN A 49 14.17 -15.35 6.59
C ASN A 49 13.57 -15.43 5.18
N MET A 50 13.89 -16.50 4.43
CA MET A 50 13.31 -16.75 3.12
C MET A 50 11.78 -16.92 3.19
N ARG A 51 11.28 -17.67 4.16
CA ARG A 51 9.84 -17.82 4.41
C ARG A 51 9.17 -16.48 4.69
N ARG A 52 9.76 -15.67 5.58
CA ARG A 52 9.24 -14.33 5.93
C ARG A 52 9.21 -13.40 4.73
N SER A 53 10.25 -13.42 3.90
CA SER A 53 10.30 -12.65 2.65
C SER A 53 9.16 -13.07 1.70
N ALA A 54 8.97 -14.38 1.47
CA ALA A 54 7.88 -14.87 0.63
C ALA A 54 6.48 -14.50 1.17
N TYR A 55 6.27 -14.61 2.49
CA TYR A 55 5.03 -14.18 3.12
C TYR A 55 4.84 -12.67 3.02
N PHE A 56 5.91 -11.87 3.09
CA PHE A 56 5.84 -10.43 2.95
C PHE A 56 5.30 -10.05 1.57
N GLU A 57 5.85 -10.61 0.50
CA GLU A 57 5.39 -10.36 -0.87
C GLU A 57 3.92 -10.76 -1.08
N THR A 58 3.52 -11.93 -0.59
CA THR A 58 2.12 -12.38 -0.69
C THR A 58 1.19 -11.43 0.07
N ASN A 59 1.60 -11.02 1.27
CA ASN A 59 0.80 -10.12 2.09
C ASN A 59 0.73 -8.70 1.51
N LYS A 60 1.73 -8.21 0.76
CA LYS A 60 1.63 -6.92 0.05
C LYS A 60 0.42 -6.88 -0.86
N ARG A 61 0.26 -7.91 -1.69
CA ARG A 61 -0.87 -8.02 -2.63
C ARG A 61 -2.21 -8.03 -1.89
N THR A 62 -2.32 -8.83 -0.83
CA THR A 62 -3.53 -8.90 0.00
C THR A 62 -3.86 -7.55 0.64
N VAL A 63 -2.85 -6.84 1.16
CA VAL A 63 -3.01 -5.51 1.75
C VAL A 63 -3.44 -4.50 0.69
N LYS A 64 -2.82 -4.48 -0.50
CA LYS A 64 -3.23 -3.61 -1.61
C LYS A 64 -4.70 -3.82 -1.95
N SER A 65 -5.14 -5.06 -2.13
CA SER A 65 -6.54 -5.38 -2.40
C SER A 65 -7.47 -4.88 -1.29
N ASN A 66 -7.10 -5.08 -0.03
CA ASN A 66 -7.88 -4.59 1.11
C ASN A 66 -7.96 -3.06 1.15
N ILE A 67 -6.88 -2.35 0.80
CA ILE A 67 -6.87 -0.89 0.71
C ILE A 67 -7.86 -0.42 -0.36
N MET A 68 -7.75 -0.97 -1.57
CA MET A 68 -8.61 -0.62 -2.70
C MET A 68 -10.09 -0.93 -2.42
N LEU A 69 -10.39 -2.01 -1.72
CA LEU A 69 -11.77 -2.40 -1.43
C LEU A 69 -12.42 -1.58 -0.30
N LYS A 70 -11.65 -1.23 0.75
CA LYS A 70 -12.22 -0.66 1.97
C LYS A 70 -12.05 0.85 2.11
N PHE A 71 -10.99 1.42 1.53
CA PHE A 71 -10.61 2.81 1.77
C PHE A 71 -10.68 3.69 0.51
N VAL A 72 -10.86 3.10 -0.67
CA VAL A 72 -10.90 3.83 -1.94
C VAL A 72 -12.34 3.90 -2.44
N THR A 73 -12.83 5.11 -2.71
CA THR A 73 -14.15 5.32 -3.33
C THR A 73 -14.08 5.01 -4.83
N LYS A 74 -15.22 4.77 -5.48
CA LYS A 74 -15.27 4.50 -6.93
C LYS A 74 -14.61 5.61 -7.76
N ALA A 75 -14.82 6.87 -7.40
CA ALA A 75 -14.20 8.02 -8.08
C ALA A 75 -12.67 8.01 -7.93
N MET A 76 -12.17 7.69 -6.73
CA MET A 76 -10.73 7.60 -6.46
C MET A 76 -10.09 6.40 -7.15
N ASP A 77 -10.79 5.26 -7.26
CA ASP A 77 -10.34 4.10 -8.02
C ASP A 77 -10.11 4.43 -9.50
N ILE A 78 -11.04 5.18 -10.11
CA ILE A 78 -10.89 5.67 -11.49
C ILE A 78 -9.65 6.58 -11.62
N LYS A 79 -9.48 7.54 -10.70
CA LYS A 79 -8.31 8.45 -10.70
C LYS A 79 -7.00 7.65 -10.54
N LEU A 80 -6.93 6.72 -9.58
CA LEU A 80 -5.74 5.89 -9.34
C LEU A 80 -5.40 5.00 -10.54
N ARG A 81 -6.38 4.33 -11.14
CA ARG A 81 -6.17 3.46 -12.31
C ARG A 81 -5.74 4.23 -13.56
N GLY A 82 -6.08 5.51 -13.63
CA GLY A 82 -5.65 6.40 -14.71
C GLY A 82 -4.19 6.85 -14.60
N GLU A 83 -3.53 6.64 -13.46
CA GLU A 83 -2.13 7.02 -13.29
C GLU A 83 -1.19 6.03 -14.00
N ALA A 84 -0.17 6.55 -14.68
CA ALA A 84 0.79 5.74 -15.43
C ALA A 84 1.60 4.77 -14.55
N ASP A 85 1.72 5.07 -13.25
CA ASP A 85 2.45 4.26 -12.26
C ASP A 85 1.56 3.31 -11.44
N PHE A 86 0.29 3.14 -11.83
CA PHE A 86 -0.67 2.30 -11.09
C PHE A 86 -0.27 0.82 -10.99
N THR A 87 0.28 0.28 -12.07
CA THR A 87 0.73 -1.11 -12.16
C THR A 87 2.20 -1.30 -11.77
N THR A 88 2.90 -0.23 -11.39
CA THR A 88 4.31 -0.29 -11.01
C THR A 88 4.48 0.20 -9.58
N THR A 89 4.64 1.50 -9.37
CA THR A 89 4.90 2.10 -8.05
C THR A 89 3.74 1.88 -7.08
N LEU A 90 2.49 1.96 -7.56
CA LEU A 90 1.30 1.75 -6.72
C LEU A 90 0.96 0.27 -6.50
N GLU A 91 1.84 -0.64 -6.92
CA GLU A 91 1.80 -2.02 -6.46
C GLU A 91 2.26 -2.15 -5.00
N ASP A 92 3.15 -1.27 -4.53
CA ASP A 92 3.48 -1.18 -3.11
C ASP A 92 2.30 -0.55 -2.34
N PRO A 93 1.70 -1.28 -1.37
CA PRO A 93 0.63 -0.75 -0.54
C PRO A 93 0.98 0.55 0.19
N ILE A 94 2.25 0.77 0.52
CA ILE A 94 2.70 1.95 1.25
C ILE A 94 2.65 3.18 0.35
N GLU A 95 3.15 3.07 -0.88
CA GLU A 95 3.09 4.16 -1.86
C GLU A 95 1.64 4.45 -2.28
N LEU A 96 0.82 3.41 -2.39
CA LEU A 96 -0.62 3.54 -2.58
C LEU A 96 -1.27 4.36 -1.45
N LEU A 97 -0.98 4.06 -0.19
CA LEU A 97 -1.51 4.84 0.95
C LEU A 97 -1.04 6.29 0.92
N LYS A 98 0.23 6.57 0.60
CA LYS A 98 0.73 7.95 0.44
C LYS A 98 0.07 8.68 -0.72
N ARG A 99 -0.28 7.99 -1.81
CA ARG A 99 -1.01 8.57 -2.94
C ARG A 99 -2.45 8.91 -2.55
N ILE A 100 -3.13 7.97 -1.89
CA ILE A 100 -4.47 8.17 -1.35
C ILE A 100 -4.48 9.36 -0.38
N GLU A 101 -3.51 9.43 0.54
CA GLU A 101 -3.35 10.57 1.45
C GLU A 101 -3.16 11.90 0.70
N ARG A 102 -2.34 11.91 -0.36
CA ARG A 102 -2.18 13.10 -1.22
C ARG A 102 -3.48 13.49 -1.91
N PHE A 103 -4.27 12.53 -2.39
CA PHE A 103 -5.57 12.82 -2.99
C PHE A 103 -6.55 13.38 -1.98
N MET A 104 -6.62 12.81 -0.77
CA MET A 104 -7.47 13.32 0.31
C MET A 104 -7.06 14.71 0.79
N LYS A 105 -5.74 15.00 0.81
CA LYS A 105 -5.22 16.32 1.20
C LYS A 105 -5.40 17.36 0.10
N LYS A 106 -5.21 16.99 -1.17
CA LYS A 106 -5.43 17.90 -2.31
C LYS A 106 -6.92 18.16 -2.57
N SER A 107 -7.80 17.22 -2.23
CA SER A 107 -9.25 17.42 -2.34
C SER A 107 -9.82 18.42 -1.33
N ALA A 108 -9.03 18.92 -0.38
CA ALA A 108 -9.41 20.05 0.45
C ALA A 108 -9.36 21.39 -0.31
N ASP A 109 -8.57 21.50 -1.38
CA ASP A 109 -8.40 22.76 -2.14
C ASP A 109 -9.08 22.75 -3.52
N ALA A 110 -9.57 21.62 -4.01
CA ALA A 110 -10.31 21.58 -5.29
C ALA A 110 -11.16 20.31 -5.44
N GLU A 111 -12.41 20.48 -5.92
CA GLU A 111 -13.29 19.45 -6.51
C GLU A 111 -14.20 18.58 -5.62
N TYR A 112 -14.75 19.11 -4.53
CA TYR A 112 -16.10 18.67 -4.13
C TYR A 112 -17.12 19.80 -4.25
N ASP A 113 -16.73 21.06 -3.99
CA ASP A 113 -17.67 22.18 -4.14
C ASP A 113 -18.11 22.46 -5.59
N PHE A 114 -17.24 22.39 -6.60
CA PHE A 114 -17.65 22.83 -7.94
C PHE A 114 -18.60 21.86 -8.65
N LEU A 115 -18.38 20.54 -8.52
CA LEU A 115 -19.27 19.54 -9.10
C LEU A 115 -20.60 19.48 -8.35
N ASP A 116 -20.58 19.55 -7.02
CA ASP A 116 -21.80 19.61 -6.21
C ASP A 116 -22.55 20.94 -6.43
N PHE A 117 -21.83 22.06 -6.57
CA PHE A 117 -22.40 23.36 -6.96
C PHE A 117 -22.97 23.33 -8.37
N TRP A 118 -22.28 22.73 -9.34
CA TRP A 118 -22.78 22.58 -10.70
C TRP A 118 -24.03 21.72 -10.77
N GLU A 119 -24.05 20.58 -10.08
CA GLU A 119 -25.25 19.74 -9.97
C GLU A 119 -26.39 20.44 -9.24
N ALA A 120 -26.11 21.16 -8.16
CA ALA A 120 -27.10 21.92 -7.42
C ALA A 120 -27.69 23.06 -8.26
N ASN A 121 -26.86 23.77 -9.03
CA ASN A 121 -27.33 24.80 -9.96
C ASN A 121 -28.14 24.19 -11.10
N GLN A 122 -27.71 23.08 -11.70
CA GLN A 122 -28.53 22.39 -12.71
C GLN A 122 -29.90 21.98 -12.15
N LYS A 123 -29.95 21.40 -10.94
CA LYS A 123 -31.21 21.04 -10.28
C LYS A 123 -32.06 22.27 -9.98
N PHE A 124 -31.46 23.37 -9.55
CA PHE A 124 -32.14 24.64 -9.29
C PHE A 124 -32.74 25.25 -10.57
N PHE A 125 -32.01 25.26 -11.68
CA PHE A 125 -32.52 25.77 -12.97
C PHE A 125 -33.44 24.78 -13.69
N ALA A 126 -33.39 23.50 -13.35
CA ALA A 126 -34.30 22.48 -13.85
C ALA A 126 -35.54 22.26 -12.97
N MET A 127 -35.62 22.90 -11.80
CA MET A 127 -36.81 22.88 -10.94
C MET A 127 -37.93 23.66 -11.62
N LYS A 128 -38.94 22.93 -12.12
CA LYS A 128 -40.19 23.50 -12.64
C LYS A 128 -41.24 23.49 -11.54
N GLN A 129 -41.91 24.62 -11.33
CA GLN A 129 -43.00 24.72 -10.34
C GLN A 129 -44.31 24.07 -10.86
N GLY A 130 -44.41 23.82 -12.18
CA GLY A 130 -45.48 23.09 -12.85
C GLY A 130 -45.08 22.62 -14.25
N THR A 131 -45.82 21.68 -14.85
CA THR A 131 -45.47 21.01 -16.12
C THR A 131 -45.48 21.88 -17.37
N THR A 132 -46.00 23.11 -17.30
CA THR A 132 -46.23 23.99 -18.47
C THR A 132 -45.29 25.19 -18.60
N GLU A 133 -44.28 25.32 -17.75
CA GLU A 133 -43.33 26.44 -17.83
C GLU A 133 -41.99 25.98 -18.44
N ASN A 134 -41.75 26.40 -19.67
CA ASN A 134 -40.43 26.34 -20.32
C ASN A 134 -39.90 27.77 -20.44
N LEU A 135 -38.72 28.02 -19.88
CA LEU A 135 -37.98 29.29 -19.99
C LEU A 135 -37.39 29.57 -21.39
N MET A 136 -37.66 28.69 -22.36
CA MET A 136 -37.17 28.78 -23.74
C MET A 136 -38.31 29.12 -24.71
N HIS A 137 -39.11 30.12 -24.38
CA HIS A 137 -39.98 30.81 -25.34
C HIS A 137 -39.66 32.30 -25.33
N PHE A 138 -38.62 32.65 -26.06
CA PHE A 138 -38.50 33.88 -26.83
C PHE A 138 -37.84 33.53 -28.17
#